data_AF-A0A660YXJ6-F1
#
_entry.id   AF-A0A660YXJ6-F1
#
_cell.length_a   1.000
_cell.length_b   1.000
_cell.length_c   1.000
_cell.angle_alpha   90.00
_cell.angle_beta   90.00
_cell.angle_gamma   90.00
#
_symmetry.space_group_name_H-M   'P 1'
#
loop_
_entity.id
_entity.type
_entity.pdbx_description
1 polymer ?
#
loop_
_entity_poly.entity_id
_entity_poly.type
_entity_poly.pdbx_seq_one_letter_code
_entity_poly.pdbx_strand_id
1 'polypeptide(L)' 'MKTNPDKLKNISKVYREVGPYVGLGMQLAITVTVMVFLGIWLDGKFDLSPILTITFAFLGVFAGLYTFIKSVLKSGK' A
#
# COMPACT_ATOMS: atom_id res chain seq x y z
N MET A 1 13.70 -28.59 -17.74
CA MET A 1 12.39 -27.91 -17.91
C MET A 1 12.53 -26.91 -19.07
N LYS A 2 12.07 -27.24 -20.30
CA LYS A 2 12.15 -26.31 -21.44
C LYS A 2 11.12 -25.20 -21.24
N THR A 3 11.58 -24.00 -20.94
CA THR A 3 10.71 -22.81 -20.88
C THR A 3 10.22 -22.48 -22.28
N ASN A 4 8.90 -22.53 -22.46
CA ASN A 4 8.23 -22.21 -23.71
C ASN A 4 8.23 -20.66 -23.89
N PRO A 5 8.86 -20.12 -24.95
CA PRO A 5 9.10 -18.67 -25.10
C PRO A 5 7.80 -17.85 -25.13
N ASP A 6 6.71 -18.42 -25.63
CA ASP A 6 5.37 -17.83 -25.65
C ASP A 6 4.76 -17.72 -24.24
N LYS A 7 5.08 -18.66 -23.32
CA LYS A 7 4.67 -18.52 -21.92
C LYS A 7 5.42 -17.34 -21.28
N LEU A 8 6.73 -17.22 -21.51
CA LEU A 8 7.58 -16.12 -21.00
C LEU A 8 7.12 -14.73 -21.50
N LYS A 9 6.70 -14.63 -22.76
CA LYS A 9 6.21 -13.36 -23.33
C LYS A 9 4.90 -12.92 -22.67
N ASN A 10 3.98 -13.86 -22.43
CA ASN A 10 2.69 -13.60 -21.78
C ASN A 10 2.85 -13.16 -20.32
N ILE A 11 3.67 -13.84 -19.51
CA ILE A 11 3.94 -13.39 -18.12
C ILE A 11 4.61 -12.01 -18.10
N SER A 12 5.53 -11.70 -19.01
CA SER A 12 6.13 -10.35 -19.07
C SER A 12 5.11 -9.25 -19.37
N LYS A 13 4.08 -9.56 -20.15
CA LYS A 13 2.99 -8.65 -20.52
C LYS A 13 2.07 -8.41 -19.34
N VAL A 14 1.68 -9.48 -18.66
CA VAL A 14 0.89 -9.42 -17.42
C VAL A 14 1.63 -8.63 -16.36
N TYR A 15 2.92 -8.87 -16.12
CA TYR A 15 3.73 -8.10 -15.17
C TYR A 15 3.83 -6.62 -15.54
N ARG A 16 3.90 -6.26 -16.82
CA ARG A 16 3.87 -4.86 -17.27
C ARG A 16 2.52 -4.19 -17.03
N GLU A 17 1.43 -4.92 -17.17
CA GLU A 17 0.07 -4.41 -16.90
C GLU A 17 -0.23 -4.33 -15.40
N VAL A 18 0.13 -5.34 -14.61
CA VAL A 18 -0.19 -5.38 -13.17
C VAL A 18 0.86 -4.72 -12.28
N GLY A 19 2.11 -4.63 -12.74
CA GLY A 19 3.24 -4.10 -11.97
C GLY A 19 2.99 -2.72 -11.37
N PRO A 20 2.45 -1.74 -12.13
CA PRO A 20 2.09 -0.44 -11.58
C PRO A 20 1.09 -0.54 -10.42
N TYR A 21 0.05 -1.37 -10.54
CA TYR A 21 -0.96 -1.54 -9.49
C TYR A 21 -0.41 -2.22 -8.23
N VAL A 22 0.50 -3.18 -8.40
CA VAL A 22 1.21 -3.83 -7.27
C VAL A 22 2.06 -2.82 -6.52
N GLY A 23 2.79 -1.94 -7.23
CA GLY A 23 3.57 -0.87 -6.62
C GLY A 23 2.71 0.11 -5.82
N LEU A 24 1.54 0.48 -6.35
CA LEU A 24 0.58 1.35 -5.66
C LEU A 24 -0.02 0.68 -4.41
N GLY A 25 -0.37 -0.60 -4.50
CA GLY A 25 -0.85 -1.37 -3.35
C GLY A 25 0.21 -1.51 -2.25
N MET A 26 1.47 -1.74 -2.64
CA MET A 26 2.60 -1.77 -1.70
C MET A 26 2.79 -0.42 -1.01
N GLN A 27 2.72 0.69 -1.74
CA GLN A 27 2.81 2.02 -1.16
C GLN A 27 1.71 2.29 -0.13
N LEU A 28 0.47 1.87 -0.42
CA LEU A 28 -0.64 1.96 0.53
C LEU A 28 -0.37 1.12 1.78
N ALA A 29 0.06 -0.13 1.62
CA ALA A 29 0.37 -1.03 2.74
C ALA A 29 1.47 -0.47 3.64
N ILE A 30 2.54 0.07 3.05
CA ILE A 30 3.63 0.73 3.78
C ILE A 30 3.10 1.94 4.56
N THR A 31 2.31 2.81 3.92
CA THR A 31 1.76 4.02 4.55
C THR A 31 0.89 3.70 5.76
N VAL A 32 -0.04 2.75 5.61
CA VAL A 32 -0.92 2.32 6.70
C VAL A 32 -0.11 1.68 7.83
N THR A 33 0.83 0.80 7.49
CA THR A 33 1.68 0.13 8.49
C THR A 33 2.47 1.14 9.32
N VAL A 34 3.11 2.11 8.67
CA VAL A 34 3.88 3.16 9.36
C VAL A 34 2.99 3.98 10.29
N MET A 35 1.80 4.37 9.84
CA MET A 35 0.86 5.16 10.66
C MET A 35 0.37 4.36 11.88
N VAL A 36 0.04 3.08 11.72
CA VAL A 36 -0.40 2.22 12.82
C VAL A 36 0.73 2.00 13.84
N PHE A 37 1.94 1.68 13.38
CA PHE A 37 3.10 1.54 14.27
C PHE A 37 3.39 2.82 15.06
N LEU A 38 3.26 3.98 14.39
CA LEU A 38 3.42 5.27 15.02
C LEU A 38 2.34 5.51 16.08
N GLY A 39 1.09 5.15 15.79
CA GLY A 39 -0.02 5.20 16.76
C GLY A 39 0.22 4.34 18.00
N ILE A 40 0.69 3.10 17.83
CA ILE A 40 1.00 2.18 18.94
C ILE A 40 2.14 2.74 19.82
N TRP A 41 3.18 3.28 19.19
CA TRP A 41 4.30 3.88 19.91
C TRP A 41 3.89 5.12 20.71
N LEU A 42 3.01 5.94 20.14
CA LEU A 42 2.43 7.10 20.81
C LEU A 42 1.52 6.68 21.98
N ASP A 43 0.64 5.70 21.78
CA ASP A 43 -0.22 5.18 22.85
C ASP A 43 0.57 4.66 24.05
N GLY A 44 1.69 3.97 23.80
CA GLY A 44 2.58 3.49 24.85
C GLY A 44 3.35 4.60 25.58
N LYS A 45 3.55 5.76 24.96
CA LYS A 45 4.24 6.90 25.57
C LYS A 45 3.29 7.77 26.42
N PHE A 46 2.02 7.82 26.05
CA PHE A 46 1.02 8.70 26.66
C PHE A 46 0.03 7.96 27.56
N ASP A 47 0.16 6.64 27.75
CA ASP A 47 -0.80 5.78 28.48
C ASP A 47 -2.26 5.93 27.99
N LEU A 48 -2.42 6.41 26.76
CA LEU A 48 -3.70 6.70 26.11
C LEU A 48 -4.21 5.52 25.26
N SER A 49 -3.60 4.34 25.43
CA SER A 49 -3.93 3.14 24.66
C SER A 49 -5.40 2.74 24.80
N PRO A 50 -6.17 2.55 23.69
CA PRO A 50 -5.75 2.51 22.29
C PRO A 50 -6.21 3.72 21.44
N ILE A 51 -6.40 4.90 22.05
CA ILE A 51 -7.07 6.04 21.41
C ILE A 51 -6.24 6.62 20.26
N LEU A 52 -4.93 6.78 20.44
CA LEU A 52 -4.06 7.32 19.37
C LEU A 52 -3.88 6.28 18.28
N THR A 53 -3.75 4.99 18.60
CA THR A 53 -3.69 3.92 17.60
C THR A 53 -4.92 3.90 16.72
N ILE A 54 -6.13 4.00 17.30
CA ILE A 54 -7.38 4.03 16.51
C ILE A 54 -7.40 5.28 15.61
N THR A 55 -7.04 6.45 16.16
CA THR A 55 -7.03 7.70 15.40
C THR A 55 -6.03 7.65 14.24
N PHE A 56 -4.80 7.22 14.50
CA PHE A 56 -3.75 7.08 13.48
C PHE A 56 -4.03 5.94 12.50
N ALA A 57 -4.69 4.87 12.91
CA ALA A 57 -5.14 3.82 12.00
C ALA A 57 -6.18 4.35 11.01
N PHE A 58 -7.20 5.06 11.50
CA PHE A 58 -8.18 5.72 10.64
C PHE A 58 -7.51 6.72 9.68
N LEU A 59 -6.67 7.62 10.21
CA LEU A 59 -5.93 8.58 9.38
C LEU A 59 -5.01 7.89 8.37
N GLY A 60 -4.32 6.83 8.76
CA GLY A 60 -3.43 6.06 7.89
C GLY A 60 -4.18 5.38 6.76
N VAL A 61 -5.35 4.79 7.05
CA VAL A 61 -6.24 4.21 6.04
C VAL A 61 -6.77 5.28 5.09
N PHE A 62 -7.29 6.40 5.62
CA PHE A 62 -7.79 7.50 4.79
C PHE A 62 -6.69 8.11 3.90
N ALA A 63 -5.53 8.41 4.47
CA ALA A 63 -4.40 8.98 3.74
C ALA A 63 -3.83 7.98 2.71
N GLY A 64 -3.74 6.70 3.09
CA GLY A 64 -3.31 5.61 2.20
C GLY A 64 -4.24 5.46 1.01
N LEU A 65 -5.56 5.37 1.24
CA LEU A 65 -6.56 5.29 0.18
C LEU A 65 -6.57 6.54 -0.71
N TYR A 66 -6.52 7.73 -0.11
CA TYR A 66 -6.47 8.98 -0.88
C TYR A 66 -5.27 9.01 -1.82
N THR A 67 -4.10 8.62 -1.31
CA THR A 67 -2.85 8.57 -2.10
C THR A 67 -2.93 7.50 -3.18
N PHE A 68 -3.48 6.33 -2.87
CA PHE A 68 -3.68 5.24 -3.82
C PHE A 68 -4.60 5.67 -4.97
N ILE A 69 -5.81 6.14 -4.65
CA ILE A 69 -6.81 6.59 -5.66
C ILE A 69 -6.21 7.72 -6.50
N LYS A 70 -5.59 8.72 -5.87
CA LYS A 70 -4.94 9.83 -6.58
C LYS A 70 -3.83 9.35 -7.52
N SER A 71 -3.04 8.36 -7.10
CA SER A 71 -1.95 7.82 -7.91
C SER A 71 -2.46 6.96 -9.07
N VAL A 72 -3.50 6.15 -8.84
CA VAL A 72 -4.18 5.39 -9.90
C VAL A 72 -4.77 6.36 -10.95
N LEU A 73 -5.49 7.40 -10.51
CA LEU A 73 -6.09 8.39 -11.41
C LEU A 73 -5.04 9.20 -12.18
N LYS A 74 -3.88 9.48 -11.57
CA LYS A 74 -2.77 10.18 -12.23
C LYS A 74 -2.04 9.28 -13.22
N SER A 75 -1.91 7.99 -12.93
CA SER A 75 -1.20 7.03 -13.79
C SER A 75 -2.05 6.54 -14.98
N GLY A 76 -3.36 6.79 -14.97
CA GLY A 76 -4.27 6.52 -16.08
C GLY A 76 -4.44 7.66 -17.10
N LYS A 77 -3.74 8.79 -16.91
CA LYS A 77 -3.55 9.84 -17.92
C LYS A 77 -2.20 9.67 -18.61
#